data_AF-M9LKI2-F1
#
_entry.id   AF-M9LKI2-F1
#
_cell.length_a   1.000
_cell.length_b   1.000
_cell.length_c   1.000
_cell.angle_alpha   90.00
_cell.angle_beta   90.00
_cell.angle_gamma   90.00
#
_symmetry.space_group_name_H-M   'P 1'
#
loop_
_entity.id
_entity.type
_entity.pdbx_description
1 polymer ?
#
loop_
_entity_poly.entity_id
_entity_poly.type
_entity_poly.pdbx_seq_one_letter_code
_entity_poly.pdbx_strand_id
1 'polypeptide(L)'
;MLLGCFIVSVVAGLALWPTVEARPFEVVLNDMTAMTRWFEERFTEREGISSFRYEGGTDTLTAQVTEALSAALHSDPFIRYNVSKYSFQWKGSADYALITVYVEYRETREQTQFVLNRAHEIVQEITATDDSPHQKMKAIHDYVVSHLTYDEGMTKFTAYEALTEGKTVCQGYALLVYAMLREAGIPGQMIEGEAGGTLHAWNLVQLDGSWYHLDATWDDPLPNRDDQIRYTYYLRTDEEMQSDHIWEAGQAPAAEGAYALAVDRMKAGDGALSSFARQLEIVWSPDVLLAARTVHDASTLAERFQMALASGSERMQLRYEGDDLQLRSDLHDMVALLGLPAPLEYRVSSLTNSVDRIVEITIPDSP
;
A
#
# COMPACT_ATOMS: atom_id res chain seq x y z
N MET A 1 16.98 -8.99 -14.17
CA MET A 1 15.91 -10.01 -14.19
C MET A 1 15.97 -10.78 -12.87
N LEU A 2 15.43 -10.19 -11.81
CA LEU A 2 15.06 -10.90 -10.58
C LEU A 2 13.59 -10.56 -10.40
N LEU A 3 12.77 -11.39 -11.04
CA LEU A 3 11.33 -11.37 -10.94
C LEU A 3 10.98 -11.83 -9.52
N GLY A 4 10.33 -10.97 -8.75
CA GLY A 4 9.67 -11.35 -7.49
C GLY A 4 8.37 -12.11 -7.74
N CYS A 5 8.35 -13.05 -8.69
CA CYS A 5 7.27 -14.02 -8.79
C CYS A 5 7.18 -14.77 -7.46
N PHE A 6 6.19 -14.48 -6.63
CA PHE A 6 5.57 -15.52 -5.82
C PHE A 6 4.63 -16.33 -6.71
N ILE A 7 5.21 -16.94 -7.75
CA ILE A 7 4.70 -18.23 -8.19
C ILE A 7 5.01 -19.14 -7.01
N VAL A 8 3.98 -19.80 -6.44
CA VAL A 8 4.14 -20.98 -5.59
C VAL A 8 4.93 -22.01 -6.40
N SER A 9 6.23 -21.86 -6.33
CA SER A 9 7.19 -22.77 -6.87
C SER A 9 7.96 -23.23 -5.65
N VAL A 10 7.67 -24.46 -5.24
CA VAL A 10 8.63 -25.22 -4.45
C VAL A 10 9.93 -25.11 -5.24
N VAL A 11 10.86 -24.29 -4.75
CA VAL A 11 12.21 -24.29 -5.30
C VAL A 11 12.81 -25.63 -4.87
N ALA A 12 12.58 -26.66 -5.70
CA ALA A 12 13.30 -27.91 -5.66
C ALA A 12 14.73 -27.73 -6.23
N GLY A 13 15.34 -26.58 -5.93
CA GLY A 13 16.70 -26.19 -6.27
C GLY A 13 17.47 -25.96 -4.98
N LEU A 14 18.68 -26.53 -4.91
CA LEU A 14 19.58 -26.55 -3.75
C LEU A 14 19.82 -25.14 -3.18
N ALA A 15 18.96 -24.68 -2.29
CA ALA A 15 19.31 -23.66 -1.33
C ALA A 15 20.34 -24.29 -0.38
N LEU A 16 21.57 -23.78 -0.41
CA LEU A 16 22.64 -24.19 0.50
C LEU A 16 22.36 -23.61 1.88
N TRP A 17 21.56 -24.32 2.67
CA TRP A 17 21.35 -24.03 4.09
C TRP A 17 22.50 -24.63 4.90
N PRO A 18 22.94 -23.96 5.98
CA PRO A 18 23.92 -24.55 6.89
C PRO A 18 23.42 -25.88 7.44
N THR A 19 24.32 -26.86 7.56
CA THR A 19 23.99 -28.18 8.13
C THR A 19 23.61 -28.03 9.60
N VAL A 20 22.41 -28.48 9.94
CA VAL A 20 21.86 -28.44 11.30
C VAL A 20 22.23 -29.74 12.02
N GLU A 21 22.84 -29.64 13.20
CA GLU A 21 23.02 -30.80 14.08
C GLU A 21 21.66 -31.31 14.58
N ALA A 22 21.50 -32.64 14.63
CA ALA A 22 20.26 -33.27 15.05
C ALA A 22 19.94 -32.91 16.51
N ARG A 23 18.92 -32.08 16.72
CA ARG A 23 18.28 -31.89 18.02
C ARG A 23 17.22 -32.99 18.23
N PRO A 24 17.01 -33.50 19.46
CA PRO A 24 15.90 -34.41 19.75
C PRO A 24 14.57 -33.72 19.43
N PHE A 25 13.62 -34.46 18.82
CA PHE A 25 12.34 -33.90 18.40
C PHE A 25 11.41 -33.73 19.60
N GLU A 26 11.03 -32.49 19.91
CA GLU A 26 10.15 -32.16 21.04
C GLU A 26 8.66 -32.09 20.65
N VAL A 27 8.36 -31.99 19.35
CA VAL A 27 6.99 -31.75 18.85
C VAL A 27 6.58 -32.80 17.83
N VAL A 28 5.39 -33.38 18.03
CA VAL A 28 4.73 -34.33 17.13
C VAL A 28 3.42 -33.72 16.63
N LEU A 29 3.24 -33.65 15.31
CA LEU A 29 2.06 -33.09 14.63
C LEU A 29 1.43 -34.17 13.74
N ASN A 30 0.09 -34.18 13.64
CA ASN A 30 -0.62 -35.30 12.98
C ASN A 30 -1.54 -34.84 11.84
N ASP A 31 -1.70 -33.53 11.64
CA ASP A 31 -2.60 -32.97 10.63
C ASP A 31 -2.15 -31.58 10.16
N MET A 32 -2.79 -31.11 9.08
CA MET A 32 -2.49 -29.84 8.45
C MET A 32 -2.76 -28.64 9.36
N THR A 33 -3.84 -28.68 10.15
CA THR A 33 -4.20 -27.56 11.05
C THR A 33 -3.17 -27.39 12.15
N ALA A 34 -2.66 -28.49 12.71
CA ALA A 34 -1.57 -28.48 13.68
C ALA A 34 -0.27 -27.94 13.07
N MET A 35 0.04 -28.33 11.83
CA MET A 35 1.19 -27.79 11.09
C MET A 35 1.07 -26.28 10.84
N THR A 36 -0.09 -25.80 10.38
CA THR A 36 -0.34 -24.38 10.14
C THR A 36 -0.10 -23.55 11.40
N ARG A 37 -0.74 -23.91 12.53
CA ARG A 37 -0.55 -23.19 13.80
C ARG A 37 0.91 -23.22 14.26
N TRP A 38 1.55 -24.36 14.10
CA TRP A 38 2.96 -24.48 14.47
C TRP A 38 3.83 -23.55 13.61
N PHE A 39 3.60 -23.48 12.29
CA PHE A 39 4.32 -22.54 11.43
C PHE A 39 4.02 -21.08 11.78
N GLU A 40 2.77 -20.72 12.04
CA GLU A 40 2.38 -19.37 12.47
C GLU A 40 3.19 -18.92 13.69
N GLU A 41 3.26 -19.74 14.74
CA GLU A 41 4.04 -19.43 15.94
C GLU A 41 5.53 -19.23 15.63
N ARG A 42 6.14 -20.12 14.85
CA ARG A 42 7.57 -20.03 14.51
C ARG A 42 7.86 -18.81 13.63
N PHE A 43 6.94 -18.46 12.73
CA PHE A 43 7.04 -17.25 11.90
C PHE A 43 6.90 -15.99 12.76
N THR A 44 5.97 -15.95 13.71
CA THR A 44 5.85 -14.86 14.69
C THR A 44 7.13 -14.68 15.50
N GLU A 45 7.74 -15.77 15.93
CA GLU A 45 9.00 -15.75 16.69
C GLU A 45 10.25 -15.54 15.82
N ARG A 46 10.10 -15.45 14.49
CA ARG A 46 11.18 -15.31 13.50
C ARG A 46 12.24 -16.42 13.59
N GLU A 47 11.81 -17.64 13.86
CA GLU A 47 12.70 -18.80 13.91
C GLU A 47 13.17 -19.20 12.51
N GLY A 48 14.46 -19.06 12.24
CA GLY A 48 15.03 -19.32 10.90
C GLY A 48 15.16 -20.79 10.53
N ILE A 49 15.25 -21.68 11.53
CA ILE A 49 15.32 -23.13 11.33
C ILE A 49 14.49 -23.81 12.40
N SER A 50 13.49 -24.57 11.99
CA SER A 50 12.58 -25.27 12.89
C SER A 50 12.39 -26.72 12.43
N SER A 51 12.09 -27.65 13.33
CA SER A 51 11.83 -29.06 12.96
C SER A 51 10.77 -29.70 13.86
N PHE A 52 9.97 -30.60 13.29
CA PHE A 52 8.96 -31.39 13.99
C PHE A 52 8.81 -32.77 13.37
N ARG A 53 8.27 -33.72 14.14
CA ARG A 53 7.89 -35.05 13.65
C ARG A 53 6.43 -35.02 13.21
N TYR A 54 6.16 -35.48 12.00
CA TYR A 54 4.82 -35.78 11.53
C TYR A 54 4.51 -37.27 11.73
N GLU A 55 3.36 -37.58 12.32
CA GLU A 55 2.84 -38.96 12.39
C GLU A 55 1.55 -39.07 11.56
N GLY A 56 1.61 -39.94 10.55
CA GLY A 56 0.55 -40.07 9.55
C GLY A 56 1.11 -40.55 8.21
N GLY A 57 0.19 -40.90 7.30
CA GLY A 57 0.55 -41.34 5.96
C GLY A 57 1.33 -40.25 5.20
N THR A 58 2.46 -40.61 4.60
CA THR A 58 3.34 -39.64 3.93
C THR A 58 3.07 -39.41 2.44
N ASP A 59 2.13 -40.15 1.85
CA ASP A 59 1.85 -40.11 0.40
C ASP A 59 1.46 -38.71 -0.11
N THR A 60 0.82 -37.90 0.75
CA THR A 60 0.39 -36.53 0.44
C THR A 60 1.13 -35.46 1.26
N LEU A 61 2.15 -35.85 2.04
CA LEU A 61 2.76 -34.98 3.05
C LEU A 61 3.33 -33.70 2.46
N THR A 62 4.02 -33.78 1.31
CA THR A 62 4.59 -32.59 0.66
C THR A 62 3.50 -31.55 0.36
N ALA A 63 2.34 -31.98 -0.17
CA ALA A 63 1.23 -31.08 -0.46
C ALA A 63 0.63 -30.49 0.83
N GLN A 64 0.44 -31.31 1.87
CA GLN A 64 -0.09 -30.86 3.16
C GLN A 64 0.84 -29.84 3.84
N VAL A 65 2.16 -30.06 3.81
CA VAL A 65 3.13 -29.11 4.36
C VAL A 65 3.15 -27.82 3.55
N THR A 66 3.11 -27.90 2.21
CA THR A 66 3.03 -26.71 1.35
C THR A 66 1.78 -25.90 1.61
N GLU A 67 0.62 -26.54 1.74
CA GLU A 67 -0.65 -25.87 2.05
C GLU A 67 -0.63 -25.25 3.45
N ALA A 68 -0.11 -25.98 4.45
CA ALA A 68 0.03 -25.47 5.81
C ALA A 68 0.98 -24.26 5.89
N LEU A 69 2.12 -24.30 5.19
CA LEU A 69 3.04 -23.15 5.08
C LEU A 69 2.37 -21.96 4.40
N SER A 70 1.66 -22.19 3.29
CA SER A 70 0.93 -21.14 2.58
C SER A 70 -0.12 -20.47 3.48
N ALA A 71 -0.93 -21.28 4.18
CA ALA A 71 -1.93 -20.76 5.12
C ALA A 71 -1.29 -19.93 6.24
N ALA A 72 -0.19 -20.43 6.83
CA ALA A 72 0.54 -19.71 7.87
C ALA A 72 1.14 -18.39 7.37
N LEU A 73 1.66 -18.34 6.13
CA LEU A 73 2.18 -17.13 5.53
C LEU A 73 1.10 -16.05 5.33
N HIS A 74 -0.13 -16.45 5.00
CA HIS A 74 -1.25 -15.53 4.78
C HIS A 74 -2.07 -15.21 6.04
N SER A 75 -1.64 -15.72 7.21
CA SER A 75 -2.35 -15.50 8.48
C SER A 75 -2.24 -14.08 9.01
N ASP A 76 -1.10 -13.42 8.78
CA ASP A 76 -0.84 -12.03 9.18
C ASP A 76 0.10 -11.36 8.17
N PRO A 77 -0.18 -10.11 7.74
CA PRO A 77 0.71 -9.42 6.79
C PRO A 77 2.16 -9.24 7.27
N PHE A 78 2.41 -8.99 8.56
CA PHE A 78 3.77 -8.93 9.10
C PHE A 78 4.49 -10.28 9.06
N ILE A 79 3.79 -11.39 8.93
CA ILE A 79 4.40 -12.68 8.60
C ILE A 79 4.68 -12.70 7.10
N ARG A 80 3.64 -12.51 6.26
CA ARG A 80 3.70 -12.67 4.81
C ARG A 80 4.85 -11.88 4.18
N TYR A 81 4.92 -10.59 4.48
CA TYR A 81 5.83 -9.65 3.82
C TYR A 81 7.24 -9.65 4.43
N ASN A 82 7.41 -10.18 5.64
CA ASN A 82 8.74 -10.28 6.25
C ASN A 82 9.42 -11.63 6.02
N VAL A 83 8.74 -12.66 5.52
CA VAL A 83 9.40 -13.87 5.02
C VAL A 83 9.95 -13.59 3.63
N SER A 84 11.27 -13.48 3.50
CA SER A 84 11.93 -13.25 2.20
C SER A 84 12.11 -14.54 1.41
N LYS A 85 12.36 -15.64 2.11
CA LYS A 85 12.61 -16.96 1.53
C LYS A 85 12.26 -18.05 2.52
N TYR A 86 11.70 -19.14 2.02
CA TYR A 86 11.51 -20.33 2.83
C TYR A 86 11.70 -21.60 1.99
N SER A 87 11.96 -22.70 2.67
CA SER A 87 11.94 -24.04 2.08
C SER A 87 11.74 -25.08 3.18
N PHE A 88 11.37 -26.29 2.80
CA PHE A 88 11.36 -27.41 3.73
C PHE A 88 11.93 -28.66 3.09
N GLN A 89 12.38 -29.57 3.94
CA GLN A 89 12.75 -30.91 3.56
C GLN A 89 12.18 -31.90 4.57
N TRP A 90 11.96 -33.14 4.15
CA TRP A 90 11.55 -34.18 5.05
C TRP A 90 12.21 -35.52 4.76
N LYS A 91 12.36 -36.35 5.80
CA LYS A 91 12.87 -37.73 5.72
C LYS A 91 12.04 -38.62 6.62
N GLY A 92 11.60 -39.77 6.13
CA GLY A 92 10.61 -40.57 6.85
C GLY A 92 10.42 -41.97 6.27
N SER A 93 9.42 -42.65 6.82
CA SER A 93 8.84 -43.88 6.29
C SER A 93 7.39 -43.62 5.87
N ALA A 94 6.63 -44.66 5.52
CA ALA A 94 5.24 -44.51 5.08
C ALA A 94 4.31 -43.86 6.12
N ASP A 95 4.59 -44.04 7.41
CA ASP A 95 3.69 -43.66 8.51
C ASP A 95 4.23 -42.52 9.39
N TYR A 96 5.43 -42.02 9.08
CA TYR A 96 6.00 -40.86 9.78
C TYR A 96 7.05 -40.16 8.95
N ALA A 97 7.23 -38.86 9.20
CA ALA A 97 8.34 -38.10 8.64
C ALA A 97 8.91 -37.12 9.67
N LEU A 98 10.20 -36.84 9.53
CA LEU A 98 10.83 -35.69 10.14
C LEU A 98 10.83 -34.55 9.13
N ILE A 99 10.27 -33.39 9.50
CA ILE A 99 10.24 -32.20 8.67
C ILE A 99 11.20 -31.17 9.27
N THR A 100 12.03 -30.56 8.42
CA THR A 100 12.84 -29.38 8.76
C THR A 100 12.43 -28.24 7.83
N VAL A 101 12.09 -27.10 8.41
CA VAL A 101 11.73 -25.87 7.72
C VAL A 101 12.84 -24.85 7.91
N TYR A 102 13.17 -24.16 6.82
CA TYR A 102 14.13 -23.08 6.76
C TYR A 102 13.43 -21.82 6.31
N VAL A 103 13.68 -20.72 7.02
CA VAL A 103 13.07 -19.42 6.74
C VAL A 103 14.13 -18.34 6.89
N GLU A 104 14.13 -17.42 5.94
CA GLU A 104 14.88 -16.18 5.99
C GLU A 104 13.88 -15.03 6.15
N TYR A 105 14.16 -14.15 7.11
CA TYR A 105 13.31 -13.02 7.42
C TYR A 105 14.01 -11.70 7.09
N ARG A 106 13.21 -10.71 6.71
CA ARG A 106 13.66 -9.33 6.48
C ARG A 106 13.77 -8.53 7.79
N GLU A 107 12.98 -8.89 8.79
CA GLU A 107 12.97 -8.29 10.13
C GLU A 107 13.18 -9.35 11.21
N THR A 108 13.86 -8.98 12.30
CA THR A 108 13.82 -9.73 13.56
C THR A 108 12.51 -9.47 14.31
N ARG A 109 12.23 -10.28 15.33
CA ARG A 109 11.05 -10.13 16.17
C ARG A 109 11.05 -8.79 16.92
N GLU A 110 12.22 -8.39 17.41
CA GLU A 110 12.43 -7.11 18.10
C GLU A 110 12.20 -5.92 17.17
N GLN A 111 12.62 -6.02 15.90
CA GLN A 111 12.36 -5.00 14.89
C GLN A 111 10.87 -4.86 14.59
N THR A 112 10.16 -5.98 14.39
CA THR A 112 8.69 -5.93 14.23
C THR A 112 8.02 -5.34 15.47
N GLN A 113 8.44 -5.69 16.70
CA GLN A 113 7.88 -5.09 17.91
C GLN A 113 8.17 -3.59 18.02
N PHE A 114 9.35 -3.15 17.59
CA PHE A 114 9.69 -1.73 17.48
C PHE A 114 8.72 -1.01 16.54
N VAL A 115 8.44 -1.57 15.36
CA VAL A 115 7.49 -0.99 14.40
C VAL A 115 6.11 -0.82 15.03
N LEU A 116 5.59 -1.88 15.67
CA LEU A 116 4.26 -1.84 16.28
C LEU A 116 4.18 -0.80 17.40
N ASN A 117 5.18 -0.74 18.28
CA ASN A 117 5.22 0.26 19.35
C ASN A 117 5.33 1.67 18.80
N ARG A 118 6.16 1.88 17.77
CA ARG A 118 6.37 3.20 17.20
C ARG A 118 5.15 3.68 16.41
N ALA A 119 4.47 2.78 15.69
CA ALA A 119 3.20 3.07 15.04
C ALA A 119 2.14 3.51 16.07
N HIS A 120 2.07 2.84 17.22
CA HIS A 120 1.18 3.23 18.31
C HIS A 120 1.47 4.65 18.81
N GLU A 121 2.74 4.94 19.12
CA GLU A 121 3.16 6.27 19.59
C GLU A 121 2.83 7.37 18.58
N ILE A 122 3.15 7.14 17.30
CA ILE A 122 2.91 8.13 16.23
C ILE A 122 1.41 8.38 16.08
N VAL A 123 0.57 7.34 16.07
CA VAL A 123 -0.88 7.50 15.94
C VAL A 123 -1.45 8.31 17.11
N GLN A 124 -0.96 8.11 18.33
CA GLN A 124 -1.34 8.93 19.49
C GLN A 124 -0.86 10.39 19.39
N GLU A 125 0.25 10.64 18.69
CA GLU A 125 0.79 11.99 18.48
C GLU A 125 0.01 12.76 17.41
N ILE A 126 -0.33 12.10 16.30
CA ILE A 126 -0.92 12.77 15.13
C ILE A 126 -2.46 12.76 15.12
N THR A 127 -3.10 12.06 16.06
CA THR A 127 -4.56 11.96 16.13
C THR A 127 -5.11 12.25 17.53
N ALA A 128 -6.34 12.76 17.60
CA ALA A 128 -7.10 12.87 18.82
C ALA A 128 -7.98 11.61 19.04
N THR A 129 -8.32 11.34 20.31
CA THR A 129 -9.16 10.18 20.65
C THR A 129 -10.53 10.23 19.96
N ASP A 130 -11.12 11.43 19.88
CA ASP A 130 -12.44 11.72 19.31
C ASP A 130 -12.41 12.03 17.80
N ASP A 131 -11.24 11.98 17.16
CA ASP A 131 -11.15 12.09 15.70
C ASP A 131 -11.93 10.97 15.02
N SER A 132 -12.65 11.34 13.97
CA SER A 132 -13.31 10.40 13.08
C SER A 132 -12.30 9.49 12.38
N PRO A 133 -12.72 8.30 11.90
CA PRO A 133 -11.86 7.45 11.06
C PRO A 133 -11.29 8.19 9.85
N HIS A 134 -12.03 9.14 9.26
CA HIS A 134 -11.60 9.97 8.14
C HIS A 134 -10.42 10.89 8.50
N GLN A 135 -10.50 11.57 9.64
CA GLN A 135 -9.42 12.45 10.13
C GLN A 135 -8.17 11.64 10.45
N LYS A 136 -8.34 10.51 11.17
CA LYS A 136 -7.24 9.59 11.51
C LYS A 136 -6.55 9.05 10.27
N MET A 137 -7.32 8.63 9.26
CA MET A 137 -6.76 8.12 8.01
C MET A 137 -5.96 9.19 7.27
N LYS A 138 -6.46 10.43 7.17
CA LYS A 138 -5.69 11.52 6.56
C LYS A 138 -4.39 11.77 7.31
N ALA A 139 -4.43 11.85 8.65
CA ALA A 139 -3.24 12.08 9.46
C ALA A 139 -2.18 10.98 9.25
N ILE A 140 -2.60 9.70 9.24
CA ILE A 140 -1.71 8.56 8.97
C ILE A 140 -1.09 8.66 7.57
N HIS A 141 -1.91 8.90 6.54
CA HIS A 141 -1.42 9.07 5.18
C HIS A 141 -0.39 10.20 5.08
N ASP A 142 -0.74 11.37 5.59
CA ASP A 142 0.10 12.56 5.54
C ASP A 142 1.42 12.35 6.27
N TYR A 143 1.38 11.68 7.43
CA TYR A 143 2.58 11.30 8.17
C TYR A 143 3.49 10.41 7.32
N VAL A 144 2.96 9.32 6.77
CA VAL A 144 3.74 8.37 5.98
C VAL A 144 4.35 9.04 4.75
N VAL A 145 3.56 9.81 3.99
CA VAL A 145 4.02 10.49 2.77
C VAL A 145 5.07 11.57 3.08
N SER A 146 4.92 12.30 4.19
CA SER A 146 5.87 13.37 4.55
C SER A 146 7.16 12.89 5.21
N HIS A 147 7.18 11.68 5.78
CA HIS A 147 8.33 11.18 6.56
C HIS A 147 9.15 10.11 5.83
N LEU A 148 8.61 9.54 4.75
CA LEU A 148 9.29 8.52 3.98
C LEU A 148 9.80 9.06 2.65
N THR A 149 10.73 8.31 2.06
CA THR A 149 11.19 8.49 0.68
C THR A 149 11.27 7.13 0.02
N TYR A 150 10.80 7.03 -1.22
CA TYR A 150 10.88 5.78 -1.94
C TYR A 150 12.32 5.30 -2.15
N ASP A 151 12.58 4.02 -1.90
CA ASP A 151 13.86 3.39 -2.20
C ASP A 151 13.95 2.93 -3.65
N GLU A 152 14.28 3.86 -4.55
CA GLU A 152 14.58 3.55 -5.96
C GLU A 152 15.72 2.51 -6.12
N GLY A 153 16.57 2.35 -5.11
CA GLY A 153 17.62 1.33 -5.07
C GLY A 153 17.12 -0.09 -4.81
N MET A 154 15.88 -0.26 -4.35
CA MET A 154 15.26 -1.54 -4.02
C MET A 154 16.08 -2.36 -3.02
N THR A 155 16.56 -1.70 -1.98
CA THR A 155 17.39 -2.28 -0.90
C THR A 155 16.71 -2.30 0.46
N LYS A 156 15.70 -1.44 0.66
CA LYS A 156 14.94 -1.26 1.91
C LYS A 156 13.51 -1.72 1.70
N PHE A 157 13.05 -2.72 2.46
CA PHE A 157 11.76 -3.41 2.21
C PHE A 157 10.80 -3.40 3.39
N THR A 158 11.30 -3.01 4.56
CA THR A 158 10.63 -3.25 5.82
C THR A 158 9.98 -1.99 6.37
N ALA A 159 8.99 -2.15 7.25
CA ALA A 159 8.44 -1.02 7.99
C ALA A 159 9.43 -0.54 9.07
N TYR A 160 10.32 -1.43 9.54
CA TYR A 160 11.42 -1.05 10.41
C TYR A 160 12.37 -0.05 9.73
N GLU A 161 12.81 -0.33 8.50
CA GLU A 161 13.63 0.61 7.71
C GLU A 161 12.88 1.90 7.39
N ALA A 162 11.57 1.81 7.12
CA ALA A 162 10.72 2.99 6.95
C ALA A 162 10.82 3.93 8.17
N LEU A 163 10.66 3.40 9.38
CA LEU A 163 10.66 4.19 10.61
C LEU A 163 12.06 4.62 11.09
N THR A 164 13.10 3.82 10.81
CA THR A 164 14.46 4.09 11.33
C THR A 164 15.35 4.83 10.34
N GLU A 165 15.10 4.69 9.04
CA GLU A 165 15.89 5.31 7.98
C GLU A 165 15.08 6.31 7.13
N GLY A 166 13.75 6.40 7.32
CA GLY A 166 12.88 7.25 6.51
C GLY A 166 12.79 6.82 5.06
N LYS A 167 13.11 5.54 4.75
CA LYS A 167 13.29 5.07 3.37
C LYS A 167 12.93 3.61 3.22
N THR A 168 12.08 3.28 2.25
CA THR A 168 11.65 1.90 1.97
C THR A 168 11.00 1.78 0.60
N VAL A 169 10.73 0.56 0.12
CA VAL A 169 9.89 0.30 -1.07
C VAL A 169 8.41 0.14 -0.69
N CYS A 170 7.54 -0.06 -1.67
CA CYS A 170 6.08 -0.14 -1.51
C CYS A 170 5.62 -1.06 -0.38
N GLN A 171 6.30 -2.20 -0.20
CA GLN A 171 6.05 -3.12 0.90
C GLN A 171 6.15 -2.45 2.28
N GLY A 172 7.20 -1.66 2.53
CA GLY A 172 7.40 -1.00 3.81
C GLY A 172 6.41 0.14 4.06
N TYR A 173 6.05 0.89 3.01
CA TYR A 173 4.97 1.89 3.07
C TYR A 173 3.67 1.24 3.52
N ALA A 174 3.25 0.20 2.78
CA ALA A 174 1.97 -0.45 3.01
C ALA A 174 1.92 -1.17 4.36
N LEU A 175 3.01 -1.80 4.81
CA LEU A 175 3.11 -2.40 6.15
C LEU A 175 3.04 -1.35 7.27
N LEU A 176 3.68 -0.19 7.11
CA LEU A 176 3.63 0.87 8.12
C LEU A 176 2.21 1.45 8.21
N VAL A 177 1.58 1.75 7.08
CA VAL A 177 0.17 2.17 7.04
C VAL A 177 -0.71 1.13 7.71
N TYR A 178 -0.57 -0.17 7.38
CA TYR A 178 -1.33 -1.25 8.00
C TYR A 178 -1.15 -1.29 9.53
N ALA A 179 0.08 -1.11 10.04
CA ALA A 179 0.32 -1.03 11.48
C ALA A 179 -0.39 0.17 12.11
N MET A 180 -0.31 1.35 11.50
CA MET A 180 -0.95 2.56 12.00
C MET A 180 -2.49 2.47 11.96
N LEU A 181 -3.06 1.83 10.95
CA LEU A 181 -4.51 1.57 10.86
C LEU A 181 -5.01 0.70 12.03
N ARG A 182 -4.26 -0.36 12.37
CA ARG A 182 -4.58 -1.21 13.52
C ARG A 182 -4.61 -0.43 14.83
N GLU A 183 -3.63 0.45 15.03
CA GLU A 183 -3.56 1.32 16.22
C GLU A 183 -4.66 2.38 16.25
N ALA A 184 -5.08 2.88 15.09
CA ALA A 184 -6.20 3.81 14.96
C ALA A 184 -7.59 3.14 15.09
N GLY A 185 -7.64 1.80 15.15
CA GLY A 185 -8.89 1.04 15.17
C GLY A 185 -9.64 1.05 13.84
N ILE A 186 -8.93 1.29 12.73
CA ILE A 186 -9.49 1.33 11.37
C ILE A 186 -9.24 -0.03 10.70
N PRO A 187 -10.28 -0.75 10.24
CA PRO A 187 -10.06 -1.97 9.48
C PRO A 187 -9.29 -1.68 8.19
N GLY A 188 -8.20 -2.40 7.98
CA GLY A 188 -7.36 -2.27 6.79
C GLY A 188 -6.86 -3.63 6.31
N GLN A 189 -6.50 -3.71 5.03
CA GLN A 189 -5.90 -4.88 4.41
C GLN A 189 -4.72 -4.47 3.55
N MET A 190 -3.76 -5.39 3.40
CA MET A 190 -2.69 -5.27 2.43
C MET A 190 -3.15 -5.89 1.11
N ILE A 191 -2.90 -5.20 0.00
CA ILE A 191 -3.17 -5.69 -1.35
C ILE A 191 -1.84 -5.88 -2.08
N GLU A 192 -1.77 -6.91 -2.91
CA GLU A 192 -0.66 -7.14 -3.82
C GLU A 192 -1.18 -7.20 -5.24
N GLY A 193 -0.37 -6.70 -6.16
CA GLY A 193 -0.74 -6.69 -7.56
C GLY A 193 0.39 -6.19 -8.43
N GLU A 194 0.02 -5.58 -9.55
CA GLU A 194 0.93 -4.92 -10.46
C GLU A 194 0.55 -3.44 -10.59
N ALA A 195 1.55 -2.58 -10.53
CA ALA A 195 1.43 -1.16 -10.84
C ALA A 195 2.77 -0.71 -11.46
N GLY A 196 2.74 0.17 -12.45
CA GLY A 196 3.98 0.62 -13.11
C GLY A 196 4.67 -0.47 -13.95
N GLY A 197 3.98 -1.58 -14.27
CA GLY A 197 4.60 -2.75 -14.91
C GLY A 197 5.44 -3.61 -13.95
N THR A 198 5.31 -3.39 -12.64
CA THR A 198 6.08 -4.07 -11.59
C THR A 198 5.17 -4.53 -10.46
N LEU A 199 5.61 -5.54 -9.71
CA LEU A 199 4.89 -5.97 -8.53
C LEU A 199 4.82 -4.85 -7.50
N HIS A 200 3.63 -4.65 -6.95
CA HIS A 200 3.34 -3.54 -6.08
C HIS A 200 2.46 -3.99 -4.90
N ALA A 201 2.57 -3.25 -3.80
CA ALA A 201 1.77 -3.48 -2.60
C ALA A 201 1.26 -2.14 -2.05
N TRP A 202 -0.02 -2.11 -1.69
CA TRP A 202 -0.72 -0.94 -1.16
C TRP A 202 -1.79 -1.39 -0.14
N ASN A 203 -2.68 -0.49 0.29
CA ASN A 203 -3.69 -0.79 1.30
C ASN A 203 -5.13 -0.64 0.79
N LEU A 204 -6.02 -1.46 1.35
CA LEU A 204 -7.44 -1.18 1.43
C LEU A 204 -7.78 -0.70 2.83
N VAL A 205 -8.71 0.24 2.95
CA VAL A 205 -9.12 0.85 4.21
C VAL A 205 -10.65 0.94 4.27
N GLN A 206 -11.24 0.55 5.40
CA GLN A 206 -12.67 0.67 5.62
C GLN A 206 -13.01 1.90 6.46
N LEU A 207 -13.75 2.85 5.89
CA LEU A 207 -14.27 4.04 6.57
C LEU A 207 -15.79 4.06 6.48
N ASP A 208 -16.46 4.18 7.63
CA ASP A 208 -17.93 4.17 7.74
C ASP A 208 -18.61 3.01 6.99
N GLY A 209 -17.97 1.85 6.98
CA GLY A 209 -18.46 0.61 6.35
C GLY A 209 -18.11 0.45 4.87
N SER A 210 -17.60 1.50 4.20
CA SER A 210 -17.15 1.44 2.81
C SER A 210 -15.65 1.22 2.70
N TRP A 211 -15.23 0.40 1.74
CA TRP A 211 -13.82 0.15 1.43
C TRP A 211 -13.29 1.14 0.39
N TYR A 212 -12.03 1.52 0.55
CA TYR A 212 -11.30 2.40 -0.36
C TYR A 212 -9.85 1.96 -0.47
N HIS A 213 -9.27 2.09 -1.65
CA HIS A 213 -7.85 1.93 -1.88
C HIS A 213 -7.07 3.15 -1.41
N LEU A 214 -5.88 2.89 -0.88
CA LEU A 214 -4.91 3.88 -0.45
C LEU A 214 -3.52 3.42 -0.87
N ASP A 215 -2.85 4.21 -1.70
CA ASP A 215 -1.45 3.98 -2.04
C ASP A 215 -0.57 5.17 -1.67
N ALA A 216 -0.07 5.12 -0.43
CA ALA A 216 0.87 6.12 0.09
C ALA A 216 2.23 6.10 -0.66
N THR A 217 2.56 5.03 -1.38
CA THR A 217 3.81 4.97 -2.15
C THR A 217 3.72 5.86 -3.38
N TRP A 218 2.60 5.82 -4.10
CA TRP A 218 2.41 6.62 -5.32
C TRP A 218 1.95 8.05 -5.03
N ASP A 219 1.52 8.31 -3.79
CA ASP A 219 1.31 9.66 -3.26
C ASP A 219 2.59 10.32 -2.70
N ASP A 220 3.70 9.58 -2.57
CA ASP A 220 5.04 10.14 -2.29
C ASP A 220 5.64 10.82 -3.55
N PRO A 221 5.84 12.14 -3.56
CA PRO A 221 6.37 12.84 -4.73
C PRO A 221 7.86 12.56 -4.94
N LEU A 222 8.23 12.03 -6.11
CA LEU A 222 9.62 11.91 -6.53
C LEU A 222 10.06 13.06 -7.47
N PRO A 223 11.28 13.63 -7.32
CA PRO A 223 12.18 13.48 -6.17
C PRO A 223 11.53 14.07 -4.91
N ASN A 224 11.85 13.51 -3.73
CA ASN A 224 11.29 13.99 -2.46
C ASN A 224 11.56 15.49 -2.31
N ARG A 225 10.48 16.23 -2.02
CA ARG A 225 10.50 17.68 -1.79
C ARG A 225 9.73 17.93 -0.52
N ASP A 226 10.46 18.34 0.50
CA ASP A 226 9.96 18.64 1.85
C ASP A 226 8.58 19.33 1.80
N ASP A 227 7.65 18.82 2.62
CA ASP A 227 6.28 19.30 2.84
C ASP A 227 5.28 19.15 1.67
N GLN A 228 5.59 18.39 0.60
CA GLN A 228 4.63 18.12 -0.47
C GLN A 228 3.98 16.75 -0.31
N ILE A 229 2.68 16.73 -0.04
CA ILE A 229 1.85 15.51 0.01
C ILE A 229 0.95 15.51 -1.22
N ARG A 230 0.90 14.40 -1.96
CA ARG A 230 -0.09 14.18 -3.01
C ARG A 230 -1.24 13.35 -2.48
N TYR A 231 -2.38 13.42 -3.15
CA TYR A 231 -3.58 12.65 -2.81
C TYR A 231 -4.18 12.00 -4.06
N THR A 232 -3.34 11.71 -5.06
CA THR A 232 -3.76 11.10 -6.32
C THR A 232 -4.34 9.72 -6.09
N TYR A 233 -3.77 8.94 -5.16
CA TYR A 233 -4.20 7.58 -4.81
C TYR A 233 -4.81 7.48 -3.40
N TYR A 234 -5.26 8.62 -2.87
CA TYR A 234 -5.93 8.71 -1.58
C TYR A 234 -7.41 8.34 -1.70
N LEU A 235 -7.80 7.26 -1.02
CA LEU A 235 -9.17 6.78 -0.83
C LEU A 235 -9.96 6.63 -2.13
N ARG A 236 -9.47 5.76 -3.00
CA ARG A 236 -9.99 5.49 -4.34
C ARG A 236 -10.90 4.27 -4.40
N THR A 237 -11.79 4.28 -5.38
CA THR A 237 -12.63 3.13 -5.74
C THR A 237 -11.85 2.11 -6.57
N ASP A 238 -12.44 0.92 -6.75
CA ASP A 238 -11.93 -0.10 -7.66
C ASP A 238 -11.78 0.46 -9.08
N GLU A 239 -12.79 1.19 -9.58
CA GLU A 239 -12.78 1.80 -10.93
C GLU A 239 -11.64 2.80 -11.10
N GLU A 240 -11.42 3.65 -10.09
CA GLU A 240 -10.36 4.67 -10.13
C GLU A 240 -8.97 4.01 -10.08
N MET A 241 -8.76 3.02 -9.20
CA MET A 241 -7.46 2.34 -9.09
C MET A 241 -7.16 1.45 -10.29
N GLN A 242 -8.17 0.82 -10.90
CA GLN A 242 -7.99 -0.01 -12.10
C GLN A 242 -7.47 0.75 -13.31
N SER A 243 -7.39 2.09 -13.23
CA SER A 243 -6.76 2.91 -14.27
C SER A 243 -5.29 2.54 -14.50
N ASP A 244 -4.57 2.13 -13.46
CA ASP A 244 -3.15 1.78 -13.54
C ASP A 244 -2.65 0.74 -12.52
N HIS A 245 -3.51 0.28 -11.61
CA HIS A 245 -3.27 -0.83 -10.70
C HIS A 245 -4.07 -2.07 -11.11
N ILE A 246 -3.45 -3.24 -10.98
CA ILE A 246 -4.05 -4.53 -11.30
C ILE A 246 -3.90 -5.44 -10.08
N TRP A 247 -4.99 -6.03 -9.61
CA TRP A 247 -4.99 -7.05 -8.55
C TRP A 247 -5.95 -8.19 -8.91
N GLU A 248 -5.78 -9.34 -8.26
CA GLU A 248 -6.63 -10.50 -8.56
C GLU A 248 -8.01 -10.35 -7.91
N ALA A 249 -9.04 -10.73 -8.67
CA ALA A 249 -10.41 -10.72 -8.17
C ALA A 249 -10.58 -11.66 -6.96
N GLY A 250 -11.30 -11.19 -5.93
CA GLY A 250 -11.56 -11.97 -4.72
C GLY A 250 -10.45 -11.95 -3.67
N GLN A 251 -9.33 -11.26 -3.92
CA GLN A 251 -8.32 -10.98 -2.89
C GLN A 251 -8.79 -9.92 -1.88
N ALA A 252 -9.79 -9.12 -2.24
CA ALA A 252 -10.15 -7.90 -1.53
C ALA A 252 -11.68 -7.67 -1.52
N PRO A 253 -12.23 -7.03 -0.47
CA PRO A 253 -13.56 -6.44 -0.50
C PRO A 253 -13.67 -5.39 -1.62
N ALA A 254 -14.84 -5.26 -2.24
CA ALA A 254 -15.08 -4.29 -3.31
C ALA A 254 -15.12 -2.85 -2.77
N ALA A 255 -14.43 -1.93 -3.46
CA ALA A 255 -14.41 -0.50 -3.17
C ALA A 255 -15.26 0.27 -4.20
N GLU A 256 -16.59 0.15 -4.12
CA GLU A 256 -17.49 0.70 -5.14
C GLU A 256 -17.99 2.13 -4.84
N GLY A 257 -17.92 2.56 -3.57
CA GLY A 257 -18.47 3.84 -3.14
C GLY A 257 -17.47 4.97 -3.36
N ALA A 258 -17.77 5.95 -4.22
CA ALA A 258 -16.92 7.11 -4.42
C ALA A 258 -16.71 7.91 -3.12
N TYR A 259 -15.45 8.15 -2.75
CA TYR A 259 -15.11 8.87 -1.51
C TYR A 259 -15.64 10.31 -1.50
N ALA A 260 -15.81 10.93 -2.67
CA ALA A 260 -16.41 12.25 -2.81
C ALA A 260 -17.80 12.34 -2.15
N LEU A 261 -18.58 11.25 -2.19
CA LEU A 261 -19.88 11.19 -1.53
C LEU A 261 -19.76 11.21 0.00
N ALA A 262 -18.69 10.63 0.56
CA ALA A 262 -18.41 10.72 1.99
C ALA A 262 -18.01 12.14 2.37
N VAL A 263 -17.15 12.78 1.58
CA VAL A 263 -16.76 14.18 1.76
C VAL A 263 -17.97 15.12 1.71
N ASP A 264 -18.87 14.95 0.76
CA ASP A 264 -20.12 15.73 0.67
C ASP A 264 -21.01 15.55 1.91
N ARG A 265 -21.15 14.32 2.41
CA ARG A 265 -21.90 14.06 3.65
C ARG A 265 -21.26 14.75 4.85
N MET A 266 -19.93 14.71 4.97
CA MET A 266 -19.21 15.37 6.06
C MET A 266 -19.38 16.90 6.01
N LYS A 267 -19.31 17.51 4.82
CA LYS A 267 -19.52 18.97 4.63
C LYS A 267 -20.95 19.43 4.96
N ALA A 268 -21.95 18.58 4.75
CA ALA A 268 -23.34 18.89 5.03
C ALA A 268 -23.65 19.00 6.54
N GLY A 269 -22.80 18.40 7.39
CA GLY A 269 -22.84 18.59 8.83
C GLY A 269 -22.16 19.89 9.29
N ASP A 270 -21.91 19.99 10.59
CA ASP A 270 -21.21 21.09 11.24
C ASP A 270 -19.99 20.62 12.05
N GLY A 271 -19.28 21.54 12.70
CA GLY A 271 -18.15 21.23 13.57
C GLY A 271 -16.87 20.80 12.86
N ALA A 272 -16.01 20.08 13.60
CA ALA A 272 -14.65 19.73 13.18
C ALA A 272 -14.62 18.89 11.89
N LEU A 273 -15.52 17.91 11.75
CA LEU A 273 -15.56 17.01 10.59
C LEU A 273 -15.95 17.75 9.31
N SER A 274 -16.89 18.70 9.41
CA SER A 274 -17.30 19.57 8.30
C SER A 274 -16.16 20.51 7.88
N SER A 275 -15.41 21.05 8.83
CA SER A 275 -14.21 21.85 8.55
C SER A 275 -13.09 21.03 7.91
N PHE A 276 -12.83 19.82 8.43
CA PHE A 276 -11.89 18.86 7.85
C PHE A 276 -12.21 18.54 6.40
N ALA A 277 -13.48 18.22 6.10
CA ALA A 277 -13.89 17.86 4.75
C ALA A 277 -13.68 19.01 3.75
N ARG A 278 -13.93 20.26 4.17
CA ARG A 278 -13.62 21.44 3.35
C ARG A 278 -12.12 21.61 3.11
N GLN A 279 -11.30 21.40 4.14
CA GLN A 279 -9.84 21.49 4.01
C GLN A 279 -9.27 20.40 3.10
N LEU A 280 -9.86 19.20 3.12
CA LEU A 280 -9.44 18.12 2.23
C LEU A 280 -9.67 18.48 0.75
N GLU A 281 -10.82 19.07 0.39
CA GLU A 281 -11.13 19.45 -0.99
C GLU A 281 -10.25 20.57 -1.56
N ILE A 282 -9.53 21.31 -0.70
CA ILE A 282 -8.58 22.32 -1.15
C ILE A 282 -7.38 21.67 -1.86
N VAL A 283 -7.03 20.43 -1.49
CA VAL A 283 -5.82 19.72 -1.95
C VAL A 283 -6.09 18.40 -2.65
N TRP A 284 -7.27 17.80 -2.45
CA TRP A 284 -7.65 16.50 -3.01
C TRP A 284 -8.61 16.66 -4.19
N SER A 285 -8.25 16.03 -5.32
CA SER A 285 -9.09 16.00 -6.52
C SER A 285 -9.82 14.65 -6.62
N PRO A 286 -11.16 14.65 -6.53
CA PRO A 286 -11.94 13.41 -6.43
C PRO A 286 -11.95 12.59 -7.72
N ASP A 287 -11.78 13.21 -8.88
CA ASP A 287 -12.04 12.57 -10.18
C ASP A 287 -10.82 12.43 -11.07
N VAL A 288 -9.62 12.67 -10.51
CA VAL A 288 -8.34 12.70 -11.23
C VAL A 288 -8.00 11.39 -11.94
N LEU A 289 -8.49 10.23 -11.47
CA LEU A 289 -8.21 8.93 -12.11
C LEU A 289 -9.31 8.47 -13.07
N LEU A 290 -10.48 9.13 -13.09
CA LEU A 290 -11.61 8.72 -13.91
C LEU A 290 -11.39 9.10 -15.39
N ALA A 291 -11.32 8.09 -16.26
CA ALA A 291 -11.13 8.31 -17.70
C ALA A 291 -12.26 9.16 -18.34
N ALA A 292 -13.48 9.09 -17.82
CA ALA A 292 -14.60 9.91 -18.26
C ALA A 292 -14.45 11.41 -17.92
N ARG A 293 -13.43 11.77 -17.15
CA ARG A 293 -13.15 13.14 -16.67
C ARG A 293 -11.86 13.70 -17.26
N THR A 294 -11.26 13.01 -18.22
CA THR A 294 -10.07 13.46 -18.93
C THR A 294 -10.32 14.77 -19.65
N VAL A 295 -9.33 15.66 -19.59
CA VAL A 295 -9.29 16.95 -20.27
C VAL A 295 -8.51 16.80 -21.56
N HIS A 296 -9.03 17.38 -22.65
CA HIS A 296 -8.46 17.23 -24.00
C HIS A 296 -8.23 18.58 -24.71
N ASP A 297 -8.64 19.69 -24.08
CA ASP A 297 -8.56 21.03 -24.68
C ASP A 297 -8.48 22.15 -23.62
N ALA A 298 -8.06 23.33 -24.07
CA ALA A 298 -7.93 24.54 -23.26
C ALA A 298 -9.25 25.04 -22.66
N SER A 299 -10.39 24.80 -23.31
CA SER A 299 -11.71 25.27 -22.84
C SER A 299 -12.15 24.50 -21.61
N THR A 300 -12.11 23.18 -21.70
CA THR A 300 -12.41 22.27 -20.59
C THR A 300 -11.42 22.48 -19.45
N LEU A 301 -10.14 22.68 -19.77
CA LEU A 301 -9.11 23.02 -18.80
C LEU A 301 -9.44 24.33 -18.05
N ALA A 302 -9.89 25.37 -18.76
CA ALA A 302 -10.30 26.64 -18.18
C ALA A 302 -11.53 26.51 -17.26
N GLU A 303 -12.54 25.72 -17.66
CA GLU A 303 -13.71 25.45 -16.82
C GLU A 303 -13.30 24.77 -15.50
N ARG A 304 -12.44 23.75 -15.58
CA ARG A 304 -11.91 23.02 -14.43
C ARG A 304 -11.11 23.94 -13.51
N PHE A 305 -10.23 24.76 -14.07
CA PHE A 305 -9.46 25.73 -13.31
C PHE A 305 -10.34 26.77 -12.60
N GLN A 306 -11.37 27.30 -13.28
CA GLN A 306 -12.32 28.22 -12.66
C GLN A 306 -13.12 27.59 -11.52
N MET A 307 -13.52 26.32 -11.66
CA MET A 307 -14.18 25.58 -10.58
C MET A 307 -13.27 25.47 -9.35
N ALA A 308 -11.99 25.13 -9.56
CA ALA A 308 -11.01 25.02 -8.48
C ALA A 308 -10.73 26.39 -7.81
N LEU A 309 -10.66 27.47 -8.60
CA LEU A 309 -10.53 28.83 -8.07
C LEU A 309 -11.76 29.22 -7.23
N ALA A 310 -12.96 28.88 -7.70
CA ALA A 310 -14.22 29.18 -7.00
C ALA A 310 -14.39 28.38 -5.70
N SER A 311 -13.81 27.18 -5.59
CA SER A 311 -13.79 26.39 -4.36
C SER A 311 -12.69 26.80 -3.38
N GLY A 312 -11.79 27.71 -3.77
CA GLY A 312 -10.64 28.11 -2.94
C GLY A 312 -9.57 27.01 -2.86
N SER A 313 -9.47 26.15 -3.88
CA SER A 313 -8.43 25.13 -3.94
C SER A 313 -7.06 25.76 -4.12
N GLU A 314 -6.06 25.24 -3.44
CA GLU A 314 -4.66 25.67 -3.56
C GLU A 314 -3.94 24.88 -4.66
N ARG A 315 -4.43 23.66 -4.93
CA ARG A 315 -3.92 22.78 -5.98
C ARG A 315 -5.09 22.09 -6.67
N MET A 316 -4.95 21.89 -7.98
CA MET A 316 -5.86 21.07 -8.78
C MET A 316 -5.07 19.97 -9.46
N GLN A 317 -5.57 18.74 -9.39
CA GLN A 317 -5.09 17.65 -10.23
C GLN A 317 -6.18 17.27 -11.24
N LEU A 318 -5.75 16.96 -12.46
CA LEU A 318 -6.62 16.48 -13.52
C LEU A 318 -5.91 15.47 -14.41
N ARG A 319 -6.69 14.60 -15.05
CA ARG A 319 -6.24 13.74 -16.13
C ARG A 319 -6.28 14.51 -17.44
N TYR A 320 -5.21 14.45 -18.21
CA TYR A 320 -5.06 15.15 -19.48
C TYR A 320 -4.63 14.19 -20.57
N GLU A 321 -5.32 14.19 -21.71
CA GLU A 321 -4.92 13.45 -22.91
C GLU A 321 -4.21 14.40 -23.88
N GLY A 322 -2.97 14.05 -24.23
CA GLY A 322 -2.18 14.79 -25.21
C GLY A 322 -0.70 14.82 -24.85
N ASP A 323 0.13 15.18 -25.83
CA ASP A 323 1.58 15.27 -25.63
C ASP A 323 2.01 16.56 -24.91
N ASP A 324 3.31 16.70 -24.64
CA ASP A 324 3.87 17.84 -23.89
C ASP A 324 3.65 19.17 -24.61
N LEU A 325 3.63 19.12 -25.95
CA LEU A 325 3.46 20.31 -26.75
C LEU A 325 2.01 20.77 -26.71
N GLN A 326 1.06 19.84 -26.84
CA GLN A 326 -0.37 20.14 -26.74
C GLN A 326 -0.72 20.66 -25.35
N LEU A 327 -0.27 19.99 -24.27
CA LEU A 327 -0.52 20.45 -22.90
C LEU A 327 0.01 21.87 -22.65
N ARG A 328 1.22 22.17 -23.13
CA ARG A 328 1.80 23.52 -23.00
C ARG A 328 1.01 24.56 -23.79
N SER A 329 0.52 24.20 -24.97
CA SER A 329 -0.36 25.06 -25.78
C SER A 329 -1.66 25.34 -25.04
N ASP A 330 -2.31 24.30 -24.52
CA ASP A 330 -3.62 24.42 -23.89
C ASP A 330 -3.54 25.17 -22.55
N LEU A 331 -2.46 24.98 -21.77
CA LEU A 331 -2.20 25.79 -20.58
C LEU A 331 -1.96 27.26 -20.92
N HIS A 332 -1.25 27.55 -22.02
CA HIS A 332 -1.04 28.92 -22.49
C HIS A 332 -2.37 29.57 -22.90
N ASP A 333 -3.18 28.84 -23.67
CA ASP A 333 -4.49 29.29 -24.14
C ASP A 333 -5.47 29.48 -22.97
N MET A 334 -5.47 28.57 -21.98
CA MET A 334 -6.24 28.72 -20.74
C MET A 334 -5.86 30.01 -20.00
N VAL A 335 -4.56 30.27 -19.80
CA VAL A 335 -4.08 31.49 -19.13
C VAL A 335 -4.57 32.74 -19.86
N ALA A 336 -4.52 32.74 -21.19
CA ALA A 336 -5.01 33.84 -22.02
C ALA A 336 -6.54 34.01 -21.94
N LEU A 337 -7.29 32.90 -21.98
CA LEU A 337 -8.75 32.87 -21.87
C LEU A 337 -9.23 33.44 -20.53
N LEU A 338 -8.53 33.11 -19.45
CA LEU A 338 -8.89 33.50 -18.09
C LEU A 338 -8.26 34.83 -17.65
N GLY A 339 -7.34 35.40 -18.44
CA GLY A 339 -6.64 36.63 -18.08
C GLY A 339 -5.73 36.48 -16.85
N LEU A 340 -5.17 35.29 -16.63
CA LEU A 340 -4.33 34.98 -15.47
C LEU A 340 -2.89 35.51 -15.65
N PRO A 341 -2.17 35.82 -14.55
CA PRO A 341 -0.75 36.10 -14.63
C PRO A 341 0.04 34.84 -15.03
N ALA A 342 0.99 35.00 -15.95
CA ALA A 342 1.89 33.94 -16.40
C ALA A 342 3.29 34.08 -15.79
N PRO A 343 4.06 32.98 -15.64
CA PRO A 343 3.68 31.58 -15.90
C PRO A 343 2.94 30.93 -14.71
N LEU A 344 2.06 29.97 -15.00
CA LEU A 344 1.51 29.07 -13.99
C LEU A 344 2.54 28.02 -13.60
N GLU A 345 2.61 27.69 -12.31
CA GLU A 345 3.35 26.53 -11.83
C GLU A 345 2.49 25.27 -12.00
N TYR A 346 3.02 24.28 -12.71
CA TYR A 346 2.38 22.98 -12.87
C TYR A 346 3.41 21.86 -12.95
N ARG A 347 2.94 20.64 -12.71
CA ARG A 347 3.70 19.40 -12.77
C ARG A 347 2.94 18.38 -13.59
N VAL A 348 3.69 17.50 -14.22
CA VAL A 348 3.14 16.43 -15.07
C VAL A 348 3.73 15.12 -14.61
N SER A 349 2.87 14.13 -14.46
CA SER A 349 3.25 12.73 -14.25
C SER A 349 2.50 11.86 -15.24
N SER A 350 3.12 10.77 -15.68
CA SER A 350 2.48 9.82 -16.58
C SER A 350 1.56 8.90 -15.79
N LEU A 351 0.39 8.60 -16.35
CA LEU A 351 -0.46 7.52 -15.84
C LEU A 351 0.05 6.20 -16.45
N THR A 352 0.32 5.19 -15.61
CA THR A 352 0.82 3.91 -16.14
C THR A 352 -0.25 3.26 -17.02
N ASN A 353 0.15 2.59 -18.10
CA ASN A 353 -0.75 1.90 -19.03
C ASN A 353 -1.73 2.84 -19.78
N SER A 354 -1.48 4.14 -19.75
CA SER A 354 -2.22 5.15 -20.49
C SER A 354 -1.27 6.11 -21.21
N VAL A 355 -1.75 6.75 -22.28
CA VAL A 355 -1.09 7.91 -22.88
C VAL A 355 -1.39 9.21 -22.13
N ASP A 356 -2.37 9.14 -21.22
CA ASP A 356 -2.82 10.26 -20.42
C ASP A 356 -1.82 10.58 -19.31
N ARG A 357 -1.96 11.79 -18.79
CA ARG A 357 -1.08 12.37 -17.80
C ARG A 357 -1.89 12.93 -16.65
N ILE A 358 -1.33 12.85 -15.46
CA ILE A 358 -1.83 13.63 -14.32
C ILE A 358 -1.10 14.96 -14.31
N VAL A 359 -1.87 16.03 -14.47
CA VAL A 359 -1.40 17.41 -14.41
C VAL A 359 -1.81 17.98 -13.07
N GLU A 360 -0.83 18.42 -12.29
CA GLU A 360 -1.03 19.11 -11.02
C GLU A 360 -0.70 20.58 -11.21
N ILE A 361 -1.66 21.46 -10.98
CA ILE A 361 -1.53 22.91 -11.16
C ILE A 361 -1.59 23.57 -9.79
N THR A 362 -0.59 24.38 -9.46
CA THR A 362 -0.64 25.26 -8.28
C THR A 362 -1.50 26.46 -8.62
N ILE A 363 -2.55 26.69 -7.82
CA ILE A 363 -3.47 27.80 -8.03
C ILE A 363 -2.88 29.02 -7.31
N PRO A 364 -2.62 30.14 -8.03
CA PRO A 364 -2.08 31.33 -7.40
C PRO A 364 -3.12 31.95 -6.47
N ASP A 365 -2.65 32.52 -5.35
CA ASP A 365 -3.49 33.32 -4.47
C ASP A 365 -4.20 34.42 -5.27
N SER A 366 -5.49 34.61 -5.01
CA SER A 366 -6.23 35.73 -5.59
C SER A 366 -5.56 37.05 -5.15
N PRO A 367 -5.24 37.97 -6.08
CA PRO A 367 -4.52 39.20 -5.77
C PRO A 367 -5.26 40.17 -4.84
#